data_AF-A0A9W4Q2A4-F1
#
_entry.id   AF-A0A9W4Q2A4-F1
#
_cell.length_a   1.000
_cell.length_b   1.000
_cell.length_c   1.000
_cell.angle_alpha   90.00
_cell.angle_beta   90.00
_cell.angle_gamma   90.00
#
_symmetry.space_group_name_H-M   'P 1'
#
loop_
_entity.id
_entity.type
_entity.pdbx_description
1 polymer ?
#
loop_
_entity_poly.entity_id
_entity_poly.type
_entity_poly.pdbx_seq_one_letter_code
_entity_poly.pdbx_strand_id
1 'polypeptide(L)'
;MAVSASPTPQPRLELNVPDLDLTIGMRLDVEGNPELCAAIRAMLPLKSLFGHVVISGDGIWLPSRLVYMGKPVMVTRTVGSVYLNAPGQSICLTYGAITETAVVNEFAHVEDDSLAALKSVGDAVWRRTVTDPVRRSVLGILREAKD
;
A
#
# COMPACT_ATOMS: atom_id res chain seq x y z
N MET A 1 3.27 22.67 31.27
CA MET A 1 2.00 22.11 30.78
C MET A 1 2.12 22.02 29.27
N ALA A 2 2.33 20.82 28.74
CA ALA A 2 2.38 20.63 27.29
C ALA A 2 0.96 20.65 26.75
N VAL A 3 0.68 21.60 25.86
CA VAL A 3 -0.59 21.65 25.13
C VAL A 3 -0.61 20.43 24.21
N SER A 4 -1.46 19.47 24.52
CA SER A 4 -1.81 18.38 23.61
C SER A 4 -2.47 19.04 22.40
N ALA A 5 -1.71 19.21 21.30
CA ALA A 5 -2.31 19.56 20.02
C ALA A 5 -3.33 18.46 19.69
N SER A 6 -4.58 18.83 19.49
CA SER A 6 -5.56 17.94 18.89
C SER A 6 -4.96 17.38 17.60
N PRO A 7 -5.00 16.06 17.35
CA PRO A 7 -4.40 15.51 16.15
C PRO A 7 -5.04 16.17 14.94
N THR A 8 -4.22 16.81 14.11
CA THR A 8 -4.68 17.30 12.81
C THR A 8 -5.19 16.08 12.04
N PRO A 9 -6.36 16.15 11.37
CA PRO A 9 -6.87 15.01 10.61
C PRO A 9 -5.79 14.54 9.62
N GLN A 10 -5.27 13.34 9.83
CA GLN A 10 -4.30 12.77 8.91
C GLN A 10 -5.03 12.38 7.63
N PRO A 11 -4.53 12.78 6.44
CA PRO A 11 -5.10 12.35 5.19
C PRO A 11 -5.15 10.81 5.11
N ARG A 12 -6.23 10.28 4.52
CA ARG A 12 -6.44 8.84 4.36
C ARG A 12 -6.51 8.45 2.89
N LEU A 13 -6.02 7.27 2.56
CA LEU A 13 -6.30 6.61 1.27
C LEU A 13 -7.24 5.43 1.48
N GLU A 14 -7.92 5.08 0.41
CA GLU A 14 -8.68 3.85 0.30
C GLU A 14 -8.19 3.07 -0.92
N LEU A 15 -8.00 1.77 -0.72
CA LEU A 15 -7.81 0.80 -1.79
C LEU A 15 -9.05 -0.08 -1.90
N ASN A 16 -9.87 0.18 -2.91
CA ASN A 16 -11.05 -0.61 -3.21
C ASN A 16 -10.69 -1.78 -4.16
N VAL A 17 -11.21 -2.97 -3.86
CA VAL A 17 -11.04 -4.20 -4.65
C VAL A 17 -12.43 -4.73 -5.03
N PRO A 18 -13.01 -4.27 -6.16
CA PRO A 18 -14.42 -4.52 -6.51
C PRO A 18 -14.79 -6.01 -6.54
N ASP A 19 -13.93 -6.86 -7.12
CA ASP A 19 -14.20 -8.29 -7.30
C ASP A 19 -14.29 -9.08 -5.98
N LEU A 20 -13.89 -8.46 -4.87
CA LEU A 20 -13.93 -9.06 -3.53
C LEU A 20 -14.90 -8.32 -2.61
N ASP A 21 -15.50 -7.22 -3.05
CA ASP A 21 -16.31 -6.33 -2.22
C ASP A 21 -15.57 -5.88 -0.94
N LEU A 22 -14.28 -5.58 -1.08
CA LEU A 22 -13.41 -5.15 0.02
C LEU A 22 -12.84 -3.76 -0.23
N THR A 23 -12.71 -2.98 0.84
CA THR A 23 -12.00 -1.70 0.85
C THR A 23 -11.04 -1.67 2.02
N ILE A 24 -9.80 -1.24 1.77
CA ILE A 24 -8.73 -1.17 2.75
C ILE A 24 -8.45 0.30 3.02
N GLY A 25 -8.64 0.73 4.26
CA GLY A 25 -8.25 2.06 4.72
C GLY A 25 -6.77 2.13 5.11
N MET A 26 -6.12 3.26 4.84
CA MET A 26 -4.74 3.51 5.22
C MET A 26 -4.51 4.99 5.54
N ARG A 27 -3.63 5.26 6.50
CA ARG A 27 -3.23 6.62 6.91
C ARG A 27 -1.95 7.02 6.17
N LEU A 28 -1.91 8.22 5.58
CA LEU A 28 -0.67 8.74 4.99
C LEU A 28 0.27 9.24 6.08
N ASP A 29 1.55 8.96 5.91
CA ASP A 29 2.63 9.50 6.74
C ASP A 29 3.15 10.84 6.19
N VAL A 30 2.30 11.87 6.26
CA VAL A 30 2.62 13.21 5.74
C VAL A 30 3.73 13.91 6.54
N GLU A 31 3.95 13.52 7.80
CA GLU A 31 5.00 14.09 8.64
C GLU A 31 6.35 13.42 8.37
N GLY A 32 6.38 12.09 8.27
CA GLY A 32 7.61 11.34 8.03
C GLY A 32 8.08 11.36 6.58
N ASN A 33 7.17 11.45 5.60
CA ASN A 33 7.52 11.42 4.18
C ASN A 33 6.66 12.36 3.30
N PRO A 34 6.72 13.70 3.53
CA PRO A 34 5.85 14.66 2.89
C PRO A 34 5.99 14.70 1.36
N GLU A 35 7.21 14.62 0.83
CA GLU A 35 7.47 14.70 -0.62
C GLU A 35 6.89 13.49 -1.37
N LEU A 36 7.10 12.28 -0.86
CA LEU A 36 6.53 11.07 -1.46
C LEU A 36 5.01 11.09 -1.34
N CYS A 37 4.46 11.48 -0.18
CA CYS A 37 3.01 11.61 0.00
C CYS A 37 2.40 12.56 -1.04
N ALA A 38 3.00 13.73 -1.25
CA ALA A 38 2.54 14.68 -2.28
C ALA A 38 2.59 14.06 -3.69
N ALA A 39 3.67 13.36 -4.02
CA ALA A 39 3.82 12.70 -5.33
C ALA A 39 2.81 11.57 -5.55
N ILE A 40 2.54 10.77 -4.51
CA ILE A 40 1.51 9.72 -4.54
C ILE A 40 0.15 10.36 -4.79
N ARG A 41 -0.22 11.38 -4.01
CA ARG A 41 -1.50 12.08 -4.14
C ARG A 41 -1.72 12.67 -5.54
N ALA A 42 -0.69 13.27 -6.13
CA ALA A 42 -0.74 13.83 -7.48
C ALA A 42 -1.03 12.79 -8.59
N MET A 43 -0.72 11.51 -8.35
CA MET A 43 -1.01 10.42 -9.28
C MET A 43 -2.44 9.86 -9.11
N LEU A 44 -3.07 10.06 -7.95
CA LEU A 44 -4.37 9.48 -7.63
C LEU A 44 -5.51 10.14 -8.47
N PRO A 45 -6.57 9.37 -8.79
CA PRO A 45 -6.76 7.95 -8.49
C PRO A 45 -5.91 7.03 -9.37
N LEU A 46 -5.52 5.88 -8.81
CA LEU A 46 -4.80 4.82 -9.51
C LEU A 46 -5.65 3.55 -9.59
N LYS A 47 -6.08 3.22 -10.81
CA LYS A 47 -6.65 1.93 -11.16
C LYS A 47 -5.55 1.03 -11.73
N SER A 48 -5.31 -0.12 -11.13
CA SER A 48 -4.20 -1.00 -11.51
C SER A 48 -4.48 -2.47 -11.17
N LEU A 49 -3.71 -3.38 -11.74
CA LEU A 49 -3.83 -4.81 -11.50
C LEU A 49 -2.84 -5.25 -10.42
N PHE A 50 -3.29 -6.11 -9.50
CA PHE A 50 -2.40 -6.70 -8.52
C PHE A 50 -1.49 -7.77 -9.12
N GLY A 51 -0.28 -7.83 -8.58
CA GLY A 51 0.52 -9.04 -8.53
C GLY A 51 0.87 -9.39 -7.09
N HIS A 52 1.42 -10.59 -6.90
CA HIS A 52 1.90 -11.06 -5.63
C HIS A 52 3.43 -11.03 -5.56
N VAL A 53 3.98 -10.76 -4.39
CA VAL A 53 5.41 -10.92 -4.11
C VAL A 53 5.70 -12.41 -3.92
N VAL A 54 6.68 -12.98 -4.64
CA VAL A 54 6.96 -14.44 -4.56
C VAL A 54 8.25 -14.77 -3.78
N ILE A 55 9.01 -13.76 -3.36
CA ILE A 55 10.30 -13.93 -2.67
C ILE A 55 10.24 -13.37 -1.25
N SER A 56 9.82 -12.11 -1.11
CA SER A 56 9.92 -11.36 0.16
C SER A 56 8.85 -11.65 1.20
N GLY A 57 8.03 -12.68 0.99
CA GLY A 57 6.93 -13.09 1.88
C GLY A 57 5.56 -12.58 1.45
N ASP A 58 4.69 -12.37 2.44
CA ASP A 58 3.27 -12.05 2.27
C ASP A 58 3.08 -10.57 1.91
N GLY A 59 3.18 -10.28 0.62
CA GLY A 59 2.96 -8.95 0.07
C GLY A 59 2.29 -8.97 -1.30
N ILE A 60 1.51 -7.92 -1.56
CA ILE A 60 0.93 -7.63 -2.87
C ILE A 60 1.50 -6.33 -3.41
N TRP A 61 1.48 -6.18 -4.73
CA TRP A 61 1.92 -4.96 -5.39
C TRP A 61 0.99 -4.59 -6.52
N LEU A 62 0.95 -3.30 -6.82
CA LEU A 62 0.26 -2.73 -7.97
C LEU A 62 1.20 -1.79 -8.71
N PRO A 63 1.32 -1.90 -10.05
CA PRO A 63 2.08 -0.92 -10.85
C PRO A 63 1.53 0.48 -10.63
N SER A 64 2.44 1.41 -10.35
CA SER A 64 2.17 2.84 -10.24
C SER A 64 2.55 3.54 -11.56
N ARG A 65 2.05 4.75 -11.75
CA ARG A 65 2.47 5.66 -12.83
C ARG A 65 3.56 6.63 -12.36
N LEU A 66 4.07 6.45 -11.15
CA LEU A 66 4.96 7.40 -10.50
C LEU A 66 6.43 7.05 -10.78
N VAL A 67 7.12 7.98 -11.43
CA VAL A 67 8.60 8.04 -11.45
C VAL A 67 9.03 8.99 -10.33
N TYR A 68 9.41 8.45 -9.18
CA TYR A 68 9.84 9.27 -8.05
C TYR A 68 11.36 9.50 -8.08
N MET A 69 11.76 10.76 -8.21
CA MET A 69 13.17 11.19 -8.24
C MET A 69 13.60 11.93 -6.97
N GLY A 70 12.71 12.04 -5.97
CA GLY A 70 13.01 12.64 -4.67
C GLY A 70 13.88 11.75 -3.80
N LYS A 71 14.39 12.29 -2.70
CA LYS A 71 15.19 11.53 -1.74
C LYS A 71 14.27 10.54 -1.01
N PRO A 72 14.60 9.24 -0.92
CA PRO A 72 13.78 8.28 -0.20
C PRO A 72 13.99 8.40 1.31
N VAL A 73 12.91 8.23 2.08
CA VAL A 73 12.95 8.07 3.54
C VAL A 73 12.80 6.58 3.83
N MET A 74 13.91 5.93 4.17
CA MET A 74 13.96 4.47 4.27
C MET A 74 13.67 4.01 5.70
N VAL A 75 12.64 3.18 5.87
CA VAL A 75 12.21 2.64 7.16
C VAL A 75 12.08 1.12 7.13
N THR A 76 12.12 0.48 8.30
CA THR A 76 11.85 -0.96 8.40
C THR A 76 10.38 -1.23 8.12
N ARG A 77 10.08 -2.03 7.10
CA ARG A 77 8.71 -2.45 6.81
C ARG A 77 8.18 -3.40 7.88
N THR A 78 6.88 -3.31 8.12
CA THR A 78 6.10 -4.12 9.06
C THR A 78 4.79 -4.53 8.40
N VAL A 79 4.05 -5.47 8.99
CA VAL A 79 2.70 -5.78 8.48
C VAL A 79 1.86 -4.51 8.44
N GLY A 80 1.22 -4.24 7.30
CA GLY A 80 0.45 -3.02 7.07
C GLY A 80 1.22 -1.91 6.37
N SER A 81 2.55 -2.01 6.24
CA SER A 81 3.37 -1.04 5.50
C SER A 81 2.92 -0.90 4.05
N VAL A 82 2.73 0.35 3.61
CA VAL A 82 2.46 0.73 2.22
C VAL A 82 3.59 1.61 1.70
N TYR A 83 4.33 1.10 0.71
CA TYR A 83 5.58 1.72 0.28
C TYR A 83 5.73 1.77 -1.23
N LEU A 84 6.54 2.73 -1.70
CA LEU A 84 6.94 2.81 -3.10
C LEU A 84 8.20 1.97 -3.32
N ASN A 85 8.08 0.94 -4.16
CA ASN A 85 9.21 0.28 -4.77
C ASN A 85 9.60 1.03 -6.06
N ALA A 86 10.47 2.04 -5.93
CA ALA A 86 10.83 2.93 -7.03
C ALA A 86 11.44 2.22 -8.25
N PRO A 87 12.38 1.26 -8.12
CA PRO A 87 12.94 0.55 -9.26
C PRO A 87 11.90 -0.23 -10.08
N GLY A 88 10.91 -0.81 -9.40
CA GLY A 88 9.83 -1.56 -10.03
C GLY A 88 8.58 -0.73 -10.31
N GLN A 89 8.63 0.59 -10.10
CA GLN A 89 7.50 1.52 -10.25
C GLN A 89 6.20 0.96 -9.68
N SER A 90 6.24 0.42 -8.46
CA SER A 90 5.12 -0.30 -7.84
C SER A 90 4.84 0.22 -6.45
N ILE A 91 3.56 0.24 -6.08
CA ILE A 91 3.13 0.40 -4.69
C ILE A 91 2.95 -1.00 -4.12
N CYS A 92 3.61 -1.26 -3.01
CA CYS A 92 3.58 -2.55 -2.32
C CYS A 92 2.84 -2.42 -0.99
N LEU A 93 2.08 -3.46 -0.64
CA LEU A 93 1.40 -3.60 0.63
C LEU A 93 1.79 -4.95 1.25
N THR A 94 2.13 -4.94 2.53
CA THR A 94 2.49 -6.16 3.28
C THR A 94 1.36 -6.57 4.20
N TYR A 95 1.04 -7.86 4.24
CA TYR A 95 -0.18 -8.33 4.92
C TYR A 95 0.05 -9.53 5.85
N GLY A 96 1.26 -10.08 5.88
CA GLY A 96 1.59 -11.26 6.68
C GLY A 96 3.10 -11.39 6.95
N ALA A 97 3.62 -12.61 6.94
CA ALA A 97 5.03 -12.86 7.27
C ALA A 97 5.97 -12.23 6.24
N ILE A 98 6.87 -11.36 6.70
CA ILE A 98 7.89 -10.70 5.87
C ILE A 98 9.23 -11.35 6.18
N THR A 99 9.90 -11.91 5.17
CA THR A 99 11.17 -12.62 5.34
C THR A 99 12.38 -11.75 5.01
N GLU A 100 12.22 -10.77 4.12
CA GLU A 100 13.32 -9.89 3.71
C GLU A 100 13.41 -8.65 4.63
N THR A 101 14.64 -8.33 5.01
CA THR A 101 15.00 -7.29 6.01
C THR A 101 15.28 -5.92 5.39
N ALA A 102 15.13 -5.79 4.07
CA ALA A 102 15.36 -4.53 3.38
C ALA A 102 14.41 -3.43 3.87
N VAL A 103 14.97 -2.24 4.12
CA VAL A 103 14.21 -1.03 4.40
C VAL A 103 13.47 -0.56 3.14
N VAL A 104 12.37 0.16 3.32
CA VAL A 104 11.48 0.62 2.23
C VAL A 104 11.12 2.10 2.37
N ASN A 105 10.71 2.71 1.25
CA ASN A 105 10.22 4.08 1.21
C ASN A 105 8.71 4.11 1.49
N GLU A 106 8.35 3.97 2.76
CA GLU A 106 6.97 3.94 3.25
C GLU A 106 6.32 5.34 3.15
N PHE A 107 5.06 5.38 2.75
CA PHE A 107 4.28 6.63 2.68
C PHE A 107 2.89 6.52 3.31
N ALA A 108 2.44 5.31 3.62
CA ALA A 108 1.20 5.07 4.31
C ALA A 108 1.26 3.77 5.10
N HIS A 109 0.35 3.65 6.06
CA HIS A 109 0.18 2.43 6.84
C HIS A 109 -1.29 2.04 6.87
N VAL A 110 -1.58 0.76 6.63
CA VAL A 110 -2.93 0.21 6.66
C VAL A 110 -3.50 0.33 8.07
N GLU A 111 -4.77 0.71 8.16
CA GLU A 111 -5.44 0.85 9.44
C GLU A 111 -5.70 -0.53 10.07
N ASP A 112 -5.62 -0.61 11.40
CA ASP A 112 -5.72 -1.87 12.15
C ASP A 112 -6.99 -2.65 11.82
N ASP A 113 -8.12 -1.96 11.64
CA ASP A 113 -9.42 -2.54 11.27
C ASP A 113 -9.45 -3.08 9.83
N SER A 114 -8.55 -2.61 8.98
CA SER A 114 -8.42 -2.97 7.56
C SER A 114 -7.38 -4.06 7.31
N LEU A 115 -6.59 -4.45 8.32
CA LEU A 115 -5.56 -5.50 8.19
C LEU A 115 -6.15 -6.87 7.80
N ALA A 116 -7.30 -7.24 8.37
CA ALA A 116 -7.98 -8.49 8.02
C ALA A 116 -8.50 -8.50 6.57
N ALA A 117 -9.01 -7.35 6.11
CA ALA A 117 -9.43 -7.17 4.72
C ALA A 117 -8.22 -7.23 3.78
N LEU A 118 -7.11 -6.57 4.14
CA LEU A 118 -5.86 -6.61 3.39
C LEU A 118 -5.34 -8.05 3.25
N LYS A 119 -5.34 -8.84 4.34
CA LYS A 119 -4.96 -10.25 4.28
C LYS A 119 -5.86 -11.04 3.32
N SER A 120 -7.17 -10.81 3.38
CA SER A 120 -8.13 -11.49 2.50
C SER A 120 -7.89 -11.17 1.02
N VAL A 121 -7.54 -9.92 0.72
CA VAL A 121 -7.10 -9.50 -0.62
C VAL A 121 -5.79 -10.19 -1.00
N GLY A 122 -4.80 -10.19 -0.11
CA GLY A 122 -3.50 -10.84 -0.32
C GLY A 122 -3.63 -12.32 -0.68
N ASP A 123 -4.36 -13.08 0.15
CA ASP A 123 -4.63 -14.50 -0.07
C ASP A 123 -5.37 -14.75 -1.40
N ALA A 124 -6.29 -13.86 -1.78
CA ALA A 124 -7.00 -13.96 -3.05
C ALA A 124 -6.08 -13.67 -4.25
N VAL A 125 -5.21 -12.68 -4.16
CA VAL A 125 -4.21 -12.36 -5.19
C VAL A 125 -3.22 -13.51 -5.36
N TRP A 126 -2.72 -14.11 -4.27
CA TRP A 126 -1.88 -15.31 -4.32
C TRP A 126 -2.55 -16.44 -5.11
N ARG A 127 -3.78 -16.79 -4.69
CA ARG A 127 -4.54 -17.87 -5.33
C ARG A 127 -4.76 -17.65 -6.82
N ARG A 128 -5.12 -16.41 -7.20
CA ARG A 128 -5.51 -16.06 -8.59
C ARG A 128 -4.34 -15.76 -9.52
N THR A 129 -3.18 -15.39 -8.98
CA THR A 129 -2.05 -14.92 -9.80
C THR A 129 -0.81 -15.79 -9.73
N VAL A 130 -0.67 -16.63 -8.69
CA VAL A 130 0.52 -17.49 -8.51
C VAL A 130 0.16 -18.97 -8.61
N THR A 131 -0.85 -19.43 -7.88
CA THR A 131 -1.16 -20.87 -7.82
C THR A 131 -2.15 -21.33 -8.89
N ASP A 132 -2.95 -20.42 -9.47
CA ASP A 132 -3.81 -20.74 -10.62
C ASP A 132 -2.94 -20.80 -11.89
N PRO A 133 -2.92 -21.92 -12.63
CA PRO A 133 -2.19 -22.01 -13.90
C PRO A 133 -2.73 -21.06 -14.97
N VAL A 134 -3.97 -20.56 -14.82
CA VAL A 134 -4.57 -19.51 -15.65
C VAL A 134 -4.65 -18.23 -14.84
N ARG A 135 -3.75 -17.29 -15.11
CA ARG A 135 -3.69 -16.03 -14.37
C ARG A 135 -5.00 -15.26 -14.46
N ARG A 136 -5.65 -15.04 -13.33
CA ARG A 136 -6.82 -14.16 -13.20
C ARG A 136 -6.40 -12.84 -12.57
N SER A 137 -6.61 -11.75 -13.30
CA SER A 137 -6.32 -10.41 -12.81
C SER A 137 -7.21 -10.06 -11.62
N VAL A 138 -6.65 -9.33 -10.65
CA VAL A 138 -7.41 -8.71 -9.56
C VAL A 138 -7.21 -7.21 -9.68
N LEU A 139 -8.30 -6.46 -9.74
CA LEU A 139 -8.28 -5.01 -9.93
C LEU A 139 -8.28 -4.28 -8.59
N GLY A 140 -7.35 -3.35 -8.40
CA GLY A 140 -7.34 -2.40 -7.29
C GLY A 140 -7.58 -0.96 -7.77
N ILE A 141 -8.30 -0.18 -6.96
CA ILE A 141 -8.55 1.24 -7.18
C ILE A 141 -8.09 1.99 -5.92
N LEU A 142 -6.91 2.60 -5.99
CA LEU A 142 -6.35 3.46 -4.93
C LEU A 142 -6.79 4.90 -5.15
N ARG A 143 -7.29 5.56 -4.10
CA ARG A 143 -7.79 6.94 -4.14
C ARG A 143 -7.65 7.61 -2.77
N GLU A 144 -7.77 8.93 -2.71
CA GLU A 144 -8.01 9.63 -1.44
C GLU A 144 -9.37 9.22 -0.89
N ALA A 145 -9.45 9.00 0.43
CA ALA A 145 -10.71 8.81 1.12
C ALA A 145 -11.54 10.10 1.04
N LYS A 146 -12.86 9.97 0.97
CA LYS A 146 -13.76 11.12 1.13
C LYS A 146 -14.11 11.23 2.60
N ASP A 147 -14.02 12.43 3.15
CA ASP A 147 -14.50 12.76 4.50
C ASP A 147 -16.01 12.53 4.64
#